data_AF-A0A3G9IT41-F1
#
_entry.id   AF-A0A3G9IT41-F1
#
_cell.length_a   1.000
_cell.length_b   1.000
_cell.length_c   1.000
_cell.angle_alpha   90.00
_cell.angle_beta   90.00
_cell.angle_gamma   90.00
#
_symmetry.space_group_name_H-M   'P 1'
#
loop_
_entity.id
_entity.type
_entity.pdbx_description
1 polymer ?
#
loop_
_entity_poly.entity_id
_entity_poly.type
_entity_poly.pdbx_seq_one_letter_code
_entity_poly.pdbx_strand_id
1 'polypeptide(L)'
;MYKLVIVDDEVNIREGLSRVNWNALGIELAGSYENGLEVLRCFEEEAADLLLADIRMPFMSGLELAEKVKKAYPFTKIVILTGYSDFDLVRSSLRSGVCDYLLKPSTTEELTRAFLPLVAMLNDERREAEEEQMLRRKSQLASVLMRIQFLNKLLYMPLSQEEIEEGCTNANIRSDAEAYTVAVIGLDDKIRTDYSIKDWELLLFALDNTLTEIWEREGHGSYFVEADSGSCYILGQGENEKLAEHLASVREHLYRFRGLFKTTMSIALGESASRLADIWISREQADIAQRRTNGDEEIVHYVFEGDSIGEGDESAVKEAVVGTESGPPGDSETSRRIVEAAKSYVRVHFREPISLKQIAQRVHVNSAYLSYLFKEVTGENYLQYLTACRLEEATRLLKDPSLKIYEVSERVGYQNAQHFSIIFKRYNQVTPLEYRNKHVTVNFIEGEANHA
;
A
#
# COMPACT_ATOMS: atom_id res chain seq x y z
N MET A 1 -33.49 -10.22 -4.94
CA MET A 1 -34.72 -10.98 -4.59
C MET A 1 -34.32 -12.44 -4.54
N TYR A 2 -34.95 -13.23 -3.68
CA TYR A 2 -34.65 -14.65 -3.53
C TYR A 2 -35.51 -15.48 -4.46
N LYS A 3 -34.93 -16.50 -5.09
CA LYS A 3 -35.64 -17.35 -6.07
C LYS A 3 -36.45 -18.42 -5.36
N LEU A 4 -37.74 -18.48 -5.68
CA LEU A 4 -38.66 -19.50 -5.24
C LEU A 4 -39.00 -20.44 -6.39
N VAL A 5 -38.91 -21.74 -6.14
CA VAL A 5 -39.47 -22.78 -7.00
C VAL A 5 -40.66 -23.41 -6.29
N ILE A 6 -41.77 -23.58 -7.02
CA ILE A 6 -42.97 -24.25 -6.53
C ILE A 6 -43.11 -25.58 -7.26
N VAL A 7 -43.48 -26.65 -6.55
CA VAL A 7 -43.78 -27.93 -7.17
C VAL A 7 -45.01 -28.58 -6.54
N ASP A 8 -45.95 -28.94 -7.40
CA ASP A 8 -47.24 -29.51 -7.03
C ASP A 8 -47.81 -30.20 -8.27
N ASP A 9 -48.38 -31.40 -8.17
CA ASP A 9 -48.94 -32.10 -9.33
C ASP A 9 -50.31 -31.52 -9.74
N GLU A 10 -51.00 -30.82 -8.84
CA GLU A 10 -52.28 -30.17 -9.12
C GLU A 10 -52.10 -28.76 -9.74
N VAL A 11 -52.53 -28.62 -11.00
CA VAL A 11 -52.43 -27.34 -11.76
C VAL A 11 -53.11 -26.17 -11.05
N ASN A 12 -54.26 -26.40 -10.41
CA ASN A 12 -55.02 -25.35 -9.71
C ASN A 12 -54.24 -24.81 -8.50
N ILE A 13 -53.51 -25.67 -7.79
CA ILE A 13 -52.69 -25.28 -6.65
C ILE A 13 -51.47 -24.50 -7.14
N ARG A 14 -50.78 -24.98 -8.18
CA ARG A 14 -49.66 -24.25 -8.80
C ARG A 14 -50.08 -22.85 -9.25
N GLU A 15 -51.20 -22.72 -9.96
CA GLU A 15 -51.71 -21.42 -10.41
C GLU A 15 -52.08 -20.52 -9.24
N GLY A 16 -52.73 -21.07 -8.20
CA GLY A 16 -53.10 -20.32 -7.00
C GLY A 16 -51.88 -19.76 -6.28
N LEU A 17 -50.86 -20.60 -6.06
CA LEU A 17 -49.61 -20.20 -5.41
C LEU A 17 -48.78 -19.24 -6.29
N SER A 18 -48.84 -19.39 -7.62
CA SER A 18 -48.15 -18.48 -8.55
C SER A 18 -48.74 -17.07 -8.57
N ARG A 19 -50.00 -16.89 -8.15
CA ARG A 19 -50.67 -15.58 -8.06
C ARG A 19 -50.39 -14.84 -6.74
N VAL A 20 -49.73 -15.48 -5.79
CA VAL A 20 -49.32 -14.82 -4.53
C VAL A 20 -48.30 -13.73 -4.85
N ASN A 21 -48.38 -12.60 -4.14
CA ASN A 21 -47.45 -11.48 -4.32
C ASN A 21 -46.12 -11.74 -3.61
N TRP A 22 -45.34 -12.69 -4.13
CA TRP A 22 -44.01 -13.05 -3.62
C TRP A 22 -43.04 -11.86 -3.59
N ASN A 23 -43.19 -10.94 -4.54
CA ASN A 23 -42.35 -9.75 -4.62
C ASN A 23 -42.45 -8.87 -3.38
N ALA A 24 -43.62 -8.81 -2.73
CA ALA A 24 -43.81 -8.08 -1.47
C ALA A 24 -42.98 -8.67 -0.31
N LEU A 25 -42.59 -9.94 -0.41
CA LEU A 25 -41.72 -10.63 0.55
C LEU A 25 -40.25 -10.60 0.11
N GLY A 26 -39.90 -9.92 -0.99
CA GLY A 26 -38.54 -9.95 -1.54
C GLY A 26 -38.21 -11.25 -2.29
N ILE A 27 -39.21 -12.04 -2.64
CA ILE A 27 -39.11 -13.32 -3.32
C ILE A 27 -39.53 -13.16 -4.78
N GLU A 28 -38.76 -13.73 -5.69
CA GLU A 28 -39.06 -13.86 -7.12
C GLU A 28 -39.48 -15.30 -7.40
N LEU A 29 -40.62 -15.51 -8.06
CA LEU A 29 -41.03 -16.83 -8.51
C LEU A 29 -40.23 -17.22 -9.76
N ALA A 30 -39.22 -18.09 -9.57
CA ALA A 30 -38.35 -18.55 -10.64
C ALA A 30 -39.03 -19.59 -11.54
N GLY A 31 -39.96 -20.38 -10.99
CA GLY A 31 -40.71 -21.37 -11.76
C GLY A 31 -41.69 -22.18 -10.93
N SER A 32 -42.62 -22.84 -11.62
CA SER A 32 -43.56 -23.80 -11.03
C SER A 32 -43.58 -25.08 -11.87
N TYR A 33 -43.47 -26.24 -11.22
CA TYR A 33 -43.26 -27.53 -11.88
C TYR A 33 -44.29 -28.58 -11.42
N GLU A 34 -44.55 -29.58 -12.26
CA GLU A 34 -45.56 -30.61 -11.96
C GLU A 34 -45.02 -31.78 -11.15
N ASN A 35 -43.70 -31.97 -11.13
CA ASN A 35 -43.05 -33.11 -10.48
C ASN A 35 -41.63 -32.78 -10.01
N GLY A 36 -41.12 -33.55 -9.04
CA GLY A 36 -39.80 -33.31 -8.46
C GLY A 36 -38.62 -33.54 -9.41
N LEU A 37 -38.77 -34.30 -10.49
CA LEU A 37 -37.69 -34.52 -11.45
C LEU A 37 -37.37 -33.25 -12.26
N GLU A 38 -38.39 -32.48 -12.62
CA GLU A 38 -38.24 -31.18 -13.27
C GLU A 38 -37.55 -30.15 -12.36
N VAL A 39 -37.89 -30.16 -11.07
CA VAL A 39 -37.22 -29.30 -10.08
C VAL A 39 -35.74 -29.62 -10.00
N LEU A 40 -35.36 -30.90 -9.94
CA LEU A 40 -33.94 -31.28 -9.89
C LEU A 40 -33.18 -30.81 -11.14
N ARG A 41 -33.78 -30.92 -12.34
CA ARG A 41 -33.19 -30.38 -13.57
C ARG A 41 -33.04 -28.87 -13.53
N CYS A 42 -34.06 -28.15 -13.04
CA CYS A 42 -33.98 -26.71 -12.85
C CYS A 42 -32.83 -26.32 -11.92
N PHE A 43 -32.64 -27.05 -10.81
CA PHE A 43 -31.57 -26.78 -9.86
C PHE A 43 -30.16 -27.08 -10.41
N GLU A 44 -30.04 -27.98 -11.40
CA GLU A 44 -28.79 -28.20 -12.14
C GLU A 44 -28.42 -27.00 -13.03
N GLU A 45 -29.41 -26.34 -13.62
CA GLU A 45 -29.21 -25.14 -14.44
C GLU A 45 -29.00 -23.89 -13.57
N GLU A 46 -29.92 -23.63 -12.65
CA GLU A 46 -29.88 -22.52 -11.72
C GLU A 46 -30.62 -22.87 -10.42
N ALA A 47 -29.86 -23.03 -9.33
CA ALA A 47 -30.42 -23.38 -8.03
C ALA A 47 -31.26 -22.24 -7.43
N ALA A 48 -32.39 -22.60 -6.81
CA ALA A 48 -33.25 -21.66 -6.12
C ALA A 48 -32.93 -21.59 -4.62
N ASP A 49 -33.18 -20.41 -4.02
CA ASP A 49 -32.99 -20.16 -2.60
C ASP A 49 -34.09 -20.79 -1.75
N LEU A 50 -35.30 -20.85 -2.31
CA LEU A 50 -36.52 -21.31 -1.67
C LEU A 50 -37.21 -22.39 -2.51
N LEU A 51 -37.70 -23.43 -1.85
CA LEU A 51 -38.49 -24.50 -2.46
C LEU A 51 -39.80 -24.67 -1.69
N LEU A 52 -40.93 -24.59 -2.39
CA LEU A 52 -42.25 -24.95 -1.88
C LEU A 52 -42.71 -26.21 -2.61
N ALA A 53 -42.84 -27.33 -1.89
CA ALA A 53 -43.12 -28.62 -2.51
C ALA A 53 -44.30 -29.35 -1.87
N ASP A 54 -45.18 -29.92 -2.68
CA ASP A 54 -46.20 -30.84 -2.17
C ASP A 54 -45.61 -32.16 -1.67
N ILE A 55 -46.18 -32.75 -0.61
CA ILE A 55 -45.75 -34.07 -0.12
C ILE A 55 -45.98 -35.14 -1.18
N ARG A 56 -47.18 -35.19 -1.77
CA ARG A 56 -47.59 -36.30 -2.63
C ARG A 56 -47.60 -35.86 -4.08
N MET A 57 -46.61 -36.32 -4.82
CA MET A 57 -46.52 -36.09 -6.26
C MET A 57 -46.12 -37.40 -6.96
N PRO A 58 -46.49 -37.59 -8.23
CA PRO A 58 -46.03 -38.73 -9.03
C PRO A 58 -44.51 -38.78 -9.16
N PHE A 59 -43.97 -40.00 -9.31
CA PHE A 59 -42.55 -40.32 -9.51
C PHE A 59 -41.60 -40.03 -8.35
N MET A 60 -41.81 -38.92 -7.63
CA MET A 60 -40.99 -38.48 -6.50
C MET A 60 -41.84 -37.66 -5.53
N SER A 61 -41.85 -38.07 -4.26
CA SER A 61 -42.52 -37.32 -3.19
C SER A 61 -41.76 -36.03 -2.83
N GLY A 62 -42.45 -35.03 -2.27
CA GLY A 62 -41.82 -33.80 -1.81
C GLY A 62 -40.75 -34.01 -0.74
N LEU A 63 -40.91 -35.06 0.08
CA LEU A 63 -39.90 -35.43 1.09
C LEU A 63 -38.64 -36.01 0.46
N GLU A 64 -38.78 -36.91 -0.53
CA GLU A 64 -37.63 -37.43 -1.29
C GLU A 64 -36.93 -36.32 -2.07
N LEU A 65 -37.70 -35.39 -2.65
CA LEU A 65 -37.16 -34.21 -3.30
C LEU A 65 -36.38 -33.34 -2.31
N ALA A 66 -36.96 -33.07 -1.14
CA ALA A 66 -36.32 -32.26 -0.11
C ALA A 66 -34.99 -32.88 0.35
N GLU A 67 -34.93 -34.20 0.56
CA GLU A 67 -33.68 -34.88 0.91
C GLU A 67 -32.62 -34.73 -0.18
N LYS A 68 -32.99 -34.89 -1.45
CA LYS A 68 -32.06 -34.74 -2.59
C LYS A 68 -31.57 -33.29 -2.71
N VAL A 69 -32.49 -32.33 -2.65
CA VAL A 69 -32.16 -30.90 -2.73
C VAL A 69 -31.30 -30.49 -1.55
N LYS A 70 -31.62 -30.90 -0.32
CA LYS A 70 -30.84 -30.54 0.86
C LYS A 70 -29.42 -31.12 0.83
N LYS A 71 -29.25 -32.30 0.25
CA LYS A 71 -27.95 -32.94 0.08
C LYS A 71 -27.07 -32.22 -0.95
N ALA A 72 -27.65 -31.79 -2.07
CA ALA A 72 -26.91 -31.12 -3.15
C ALA A 72 -26.78 -29.60 -2.94
N TYR A 73 -27.78 -28.98 -2.32
CA TYR A 73 -27.92 -27.54 -2.10
C TYR A 73 -28.29 -27.27 -0.63
N PRO A 74 -27.32 -27.35 0.30
CA PRO A 74 -27.58 -27.29 1.74
C PRO A 74 -28.21 -25.99 2.23
N PHE A 75 -28.07 -24.91 1.46
CA PHE A 75 -28.54 -23.57 1.84
C PHE A 75 -29.99 -23.29 1.43
N THR A 76 -30.57 -24.08 0.51
CA THR A 76 -31.97 -23.93 0.11
C THR A 76 -32.90 -24.13 1.31
N LYS A 77 -33.83 -23.18 1.48
CA LYS A 77 -34.88 -23.24 2.49
C LYS A 77 -36.10 -23.93 1.88
N ILE A 78 -36.55 -25.01 2.51
CA ILE A 78 -37.57 -25.89 1.95
C ILE A 78 -38.82 -25.82 2.82
N VAL A 79 -39.97 -25.58 2.20
CA VAL A 79 -41.29 -25.62 2.85
C VAL A 79 -42.12 -26.69 2.15
N ILE A 80 -42.80 -27.51 2.93
CA ILE A 80 -43.59 -28.62 2.41
C ILE A 80 -45.08 -28.33 2.57
N LEU A 81 -45.87 -28.50 1.51
CA LEU A 81 -47.32 -28.44 1.52
C LEU A 81 -47.91 -29.82 1.80
N THR A 82 -48.90 -29.89 2.68
CA THR A 82 -49.42 -31.14 3.27
C THR A 82 -50.94 -31.14 3.28
N GLY A 83 -51.57 -32.28 3.01
CA GLY A 83 -53.00 -32.46 3.25
C GLY A 83 -53.29 -32.87 4.69
N TYR A 84 -54.55 -32.77 5.12
CA TYR A 84 -54.99 -33.21 6.46
C TYR A 84 -54.65 -34.67 6.79
N SER A 85 -54.67 -35.57 5.79
CA SER A 85 -54.34 -36.98 5.97
C SER A 85 -52.85 -37.27 6.13
N ASP A 86 -51.97 -36.30 5.85
CA ASP A 86 -50.51 -36.49 5.79
C ASP A 86 -49.79 -36.06 7.06
N PHE A 87 -50.55 -35.59 8.06
CA PHE A 87 -50.00 -35.06 9.30
C PHE A 87 -49.17 -36.09 10.09
N ASP A 88 -49.60 -37.37 10.08
CA ASP A 88 -48.84 -38.46 10.72
C ASP A 88 -47.55 -38.79 9.95
N LEU A 89 -47.57 -38.65 8.61
CA LEU A 89 -46.40 -38.83 7.75
C LEU A 89 -45.34 -37.78 8.06
N VAL A 90 -45.75 -36.51 8.19
CA VAL A 90 -44.89 -35.38 8.57
C VAL A 90 -44.23 -35.62 9.93
N ARG A 91 -45.01 -36.10 10.92
CA ARG A 91 -44.49 -36.35 12.28
C ARG A 91 -43.36 -37.39 12.31
N SER A 92 -43.40 -38.36 11.39
CA SER A 92 -42.36 -39.39 11.26
C SER A 92 -41.12 -38.93 10.49
N SER A 93 -41.25 -37.88 9.68
CA SER A 93 -40.25 -37.40 8.72
C SER A 93 -39.57 -36.08 9.10
N LEU A 94 -39.77 -35.60 10.35
CA LEU A 94 -39.12 -34.42 10.97
C LEU A 94 -37.57 -34.38 10.91
N ARG A 95 -36.92 -35.36 10.29
CA ARG A 95 -35.46 -35.45 10.09
C ARG A 95 -34.98 -34.96 8.71
N SER A 96 -35.89 -34.54 7.81
CA SER A 96 -35.61 -34.29 6.38
C SER A 96 -34.94 -32.93 6.04
N GLY A 97 -34.62 -32.09 7.02
CA GLY A 97 -33.96 -30.79 6.76
C GLY A 97 -34.86 -29.71 6.13
N VAL A 98 -36.18 -29.95 6.14
CA VAL A 98 -37.25 -29.01 5.78
C VAL A 98 -37.41 -27.94 6.87
N CYS A 99 -37.67 -26.70 6.46
CA CYS A 99 -37.79 -25.55 7.35
C CYS A 99 -39.19 -25.39 7.96
N ASP A 100 -40.25 -25.71 7.20
CA ASP A 100 -41.63 -25.60 7.69
C ASP A 100 -42.60 -26.52 6.91
N TYR A 101 -43.77 -26.77 7.50
CA TYR A 101 -44.86 -27.55 6.91
C TYR A 101 -46.16 -26.74 6.92
N LEU A 102 -46.82 -26.66 5.77
CA LEU A 102 -48.06 -25.91 5.57
C LEU A 102 -49.21 -26.83 5.19
N LEU A 103 -50.41 -26.55 5.70
CA LEU A 103 -51.63 -27.31 5.38
C LEU A 103 -52.32 -26.73 4.15
N LYS A 104 -52.71 -27.61 3.21
CA LYS A 104 -53.54 -27.27 2.06
C LYS A 104 -55.04 -27.26 2.44
N PRO A 105 -55.84 -26.30 1.97
CA PRO A 105 -55.45 -25.09 1.24
C PRO A 105 -54.81 -24.06 2.19
N SER A 106 -53.68 -23.47 1.79
CA SER A 106 -53.00 -22.44 2.58
C SER A 106 -53.45 -21.04 2.16
N THR A 107 -53.71 -20.18 3.13
CA THR A 107 -54.02 -18.76 2.91
C THR A 107 -52.76 -17.95 2.62
N THR A 108 -52.92 -16.78 1.99
CA THR A 108 -51.81 -15.84 1.75
C THR A 108 -51.13 -15.42 3.06
N GLU A 109 -51.90 -15.28 4.14
CA GLU A 109 -51.39 -14.94 5.48
C GLU A 109 -50.52 -16.07 6.07
N GLU A 110 -50.90 -17.33 5.87
CA GLU A 110 -50.12 -18.48 6.31
C GLU A 110 -48.81 -18.62 5.53
N LEU A 111 -48.87 -18.48 4.20
CA LEU A 111 -47.68 -18.45 3.34
C LEU A 111 -46.74 -17.31 3.76
N THR A 112 -47.29 -16.11 3.98
CA THR A 112 -46.49 -14.96 4.45
C THR A 112 -45.82 -15.26 5.78
N ARG A 113 -46.54 -15.84 6.75
CA ARG A 113 -45.99 -16.19 8.07
C ARG A 113 -44.87 -17.22 7.98
N ALA A 114 -44.96 -18.17 7.05
CA ALA A 114 -43.96 -19.21 6.87
C ALA A 114 -42.71 -18.69 6.15
N PHE A 115 -42.88 -17.86 5.12
CA PHE A 115 -41.78 -17.41 4.27
C PHE A 115 -41.04 -16.19 4.83
N LEU A 116 -41.70 -15.31 5.59
CA LEU A 116 -41.06 -14.11 6.13
C LEU A 116 -39.83 -14.41 7.01
N PRO A 117 -39.86 -15.38 7.94
CA PRO A 117 -38.67 -15.78 8.69
C PRO A 117 -37.56 -16.36 7.80
N LEU A 118 -37.90 -17.12 6.75
CA LEU A 118 -36.92 -17.72 5.84
C LEU A 118 -36.17 -16.65 5.04
N VAL A 119 -36.88 -15.62 4.58
CA VAL A 119 -36.27 -14.46 3.92
C VAL A 119 -35.35 -13.72 4.88
N ALA A 120 -35.75 -13.55 6.13
CA ALA A 120 -34.89 -12.93 7.15
C ALA A 120 -33.59 -13.73 7.36
N MET A 121 -33.69 -15.07 7.46
CA MET A 121 -32.51 -15.94 7.54
C MET A 121 -31.59 -15.81 6.32
N LEU A 122 -32.15 -15.80 5.11
CA LEU A 122 -31.36 -15.61 3.88
C LEU A 122 -30.69 -14.23 3.82
N ASN A 123 -31.36 -13.19 4.32
CA ASN A 123 -30.78 -11.85 4.43
C ASN A 123 -29.59 -11.81 5.41
N ASP A 124 -29.72 -12.46 6.57
CA ASP A 124 -28.63 -12.53 7.54
C ASP A 124 -27.45 -13.33 6.98
N GLU A 125 -27.69 -14.49 6.37
CA GLU A 125 -26.65 -15.31 5.71
C GLU A 125 -25.92 -14.52 4.61
N ARG A 126 -26.67 -13.75 3.81
CA ARG A 126 -26.10 -12.89 2.78
C ARG A 126 -25.27 -11.75 3.37
N ARG A 127 -25.75 -11.09 4.43
CA ARG A 127 -25.02 -10.00 5.10
C ARG A 127 -23.71 -10.51 5.66
N GLU A 128 -23.72 -11.67 6.33
CA GLU A 128 -22.51 -12.29 6.89
C GLU A 128 -21.49 -12.61 5.79
N ALA A 129 -21.94 -13.18 4.67
CA ALA A 129 -21.07 -13.45 3.52
C ALA A 129 -20.48 -12.17 2.91
N GLU A 130 -21.28 -11.11 2.77
CA GLU A 130 -20.82 -9.80 2.26
C GLU A 130 -19.82 -9.13 3.22
N GLU A 131 -20.07 -9.19 4.54
CA GLU A 131 -19.16 -8.67 5.57
C GLU A 131 -17.83 -9.43 5.58
N GLU A 132 -17.85 -10.75 5.50
CA GLU A 132 -16.65 -11.58 5.44
C GLU A 132 -15.84 -11.25 4.18
N GLN A 133 -16.49 -11.14 3.02
CA GLN A 133 -15.83 -10.77 1.76
C GLN A 133 -15.21 -9.37 1.85
N MET A 134 -15.92 -8.41 2.46
CA MET A 134 -15.39 -7.06 2.66
C MET A 134 -14.18 -7.07 3.59
N LEU A 135 -14.23 -7.83 4.68
CA LEU A 135 -13.13 -7.95 5.63
C LEU A 135 -11.90 -8.58 4.98
N ARG A 136 -12.08 -9.66 4.21
CA ARG A 136 -11.02 -10.30 3.42
C ARG A 136 -10.37 -9.30 2.46
N ARG A 137 -11.16 -8.53 1.72
CA ARG A 137 -10.65 -7.50 0.78
C ARG A 137 -9.87 -6.39 1.50
N LYS A 138 -10.37 -5.90 2.64
CA LYS A 138 -9.66 -4.90 3.46
C LYS A 138 -8.34 -5.44 4.00
N SER A 139 -8.33 -6.69 4.48
CA SER A 139 -7.12 -7.35 4.97
C SER A 139 -6.07 -7.50 3.86
N GLN A 140 -6.47 -7.91 2.66
CA GLN A 140 -5.57 -7.98 1.50
C GLN A 140 -4.96 -6.61 1.15
N LEU A 141 -5.78 -5.56 1.06
CA LEU A 141 -5.28 -4.20 0.78
C LEU A 141 -4.35 -3.68 1.89
N ALA A 142 -4.67 -3.96 3.15
CA ALA A 142 -3.83 -3.59 4.28
C ALA A 142 -2.46 -4.28 4.21
N SER A 143 -2.41 -5.58 3.87
CA SER A 143 -1.16 -6.33 3.71
C SER A 143 -0.29 -5.75 2.59
N VAL A 144 -0.88 -5.40 1.44
CA VAL A 144 -0.15 -4.75 0.33
C VAL A 144 0.46 -3.41 0.77
N LEU A 145 -0.31 -2.57 1.48
CA LEU A 145 0.19 -1.30 1.98
C LEU A 145 1.30 -1.47 3.04
N MET A 146 1.15 -2.42 3.96
CA MET A 146 2.17 -2.75 4.96
C MET A 146 3.46 -3.23 4.30
N ARG A 147 3.35 -4.06 3.26
CA ARG A 147 4.50 -4.51 2.46
C ARG A 147 5.23 -3.34 1.81
N ILE A 148 4.51 -2.44 1.13
CA ILE A 148 5.11 -1.25 0.50
C ILE A 148 5.79 -0.37 1.57
N GLN A 149 5.14 -0.11 2.70
CA GLN A 149 5.70 0.71 3.77
C GLN A 149 6.94 0.07 4.40
N PHE A 150 6.91 -1.24 4.63
CA PHE A 150 8.03 -1.97 5.19
C PHE A 150 9.22 -2.00 4.23
N LEU A 151 9.02 -2.34 2.96
CA LEU A 151 10.09 -2.31 1.95
C LEU A 151 10.72 -0.92 1.84
N ASN A 152 9.92 0.15 1.84
CA ASN A 152 10.43 1.52 1.87
C ASN A 152 11.30 1.81 3.09
N LYS A 153 10.89 1.37 4.29
CA LYS A 153 11.72 1.54 5.48
C LYS A 153 13.00 0.71 5.37
N LEU A 154 12.86 -0.57 5.05
CA LEU A 154 13.94 -1.53 4.97
C LEU A 154 15.05 -1.13 3.99
N LEU A 155 14.68 -0.55 2.85
CA LEU A 155 15.63 -0.15 1.81
C LEU A 155 16.29 1.21 2.04
N TYR A 156 15.67 2.11 2.81
CA TYR A 156 16.11 3.51 2.93
C TYR A 156 16.58 3.92 4.32
N MET A 157 16.42 3.07 5.34
CA MET A 157 16.89 3.34 6.69
C MET A 157 17.31 2.05 7.40
N PRO A 158 18.30 2.12 8.31
CA PRO A 158 18.58 1.01 9.20
C PRO A 158 17.36 0.78 10.13
N LEU A 159 17.00 -0.49 10.29
CA LEU A 159 15.92 -0.92 11.16
C LEU A 159 16.47 -1.78 12.31
N SER A 160 15.86 -1.65 13.48
CA SER A 160 16.12 -2.58 14.57
C SER A 160 15.64 -3.99 14.22
N GLN A 161 16.15 -4.98 14.93
CA GLN A 161 15.75 -6.37 14.71
C GLN A 161 14.25 -6.59 14.95
N GLU A 162 13.67 -5.93 15.96
CA GLU A 162 12.24 -5.98 16.26
C GLU A 162 11.38 -5.41 15.12
N GLU A 163 11.77 -4.25 14.56
CA GLU A 163 11.09 -3.64 13.42
C GLU A 163 11.17 -4.51 12.15
N ILE A 164 12.28 -5.24 11.97
CA ILE A 164 12.45 -6.18 10.84
C ILE A 164 11.57 -7.41 11.04
N GLU A 165 11.52 -7.99 12.25
CA GLU A 165 10.69 -9.16 12.55
C GLU A 165 9.19 -8.84 12.40
N GLU A 166 8.74 -7.71 12.96
CA GLU A 166 7.35 -7.23 12.82
C GLU A 166 7.03 -6.93 11.35
N GLY A 167 7.92 -6.21 10.67
CA GLY A 167 7.75 -5.83 9.28
C GLY A 167 7.68 -7.02 8.33
N CYS A 168 8.58 -8.00 8.49
CA CYS A 168 8.58 -9.24 7.71
C CYS A 168 7.29 -10.04 7.93
N THR A 169 6.82 -10.14 9.17
CA THR A 169 5.55 -10.82 9.51
C THR A 169 4.36 -10.15 8.83
N ASN A 170 4.24 -8.82 8.96
CA ASN A 170 3.11 -8.05 8.41
C ASN A 170 3.13 -7.97 6.87
N ALA A 171 4.33 -7.93 6.29
CA ALA A 171 4.54 -7.86 4.84
C ALA A 171 4.59 -9.24 4.15
N ASN A 172 4.48 -10.33 4.93
CA ASN A 172 4.68 -11.71 4.47
C ASN A 172 6.00 -11.89 3.70
N ILE A 173 7.07 -11.28 4.20
CA ILE A 173 8.43 -11.40 3.65
C ILE A 173 9.17 -12.43 4.48
N ARG A 174 9.73 -13.42 3.80
CA ARG A 174 10.58 -14.42 4.45
C ARG A 174 11.89 -13.79 4.93
N SER A 175 12.29 -14.07 6.16
CA SER A 175 13.51 -13.56 6.79
C SER A 175 14.51 -14.67 7.12
N ASP A 176 14.35 -15.86 6.54
CA ASP A 176 15.14 -17.07 6.79
C ASP A 176 16.16 -17.39 5.69
N ALA A 177 16.41 -16.46 4.76
CA ALA A 177 17.41 -16.65 3.70
C ALA A 177 18.85 -16.46 4.22
N GLU A 178 19.79 -17.19 3.62
CA GLU A 178 21.23 -17.14 3.93
C GLU A 178 21.88 -15.83 3.43
N ALA A 179 21.30 -15.22 2.40
CA ALA A 179 21.75 -13.97 1.81
C ALA A 179 20.58 -13.20 1.18
N TYR A 180 20.70 -11.87 1.15
CA TYR A 180 19.75 -10.95 0.56
C TYR A 180 20.49 -9.99 -0.36
N THR A 181 19.92 -9.70 -1.52
CA THR A 181 20.51 -8.76 -2.47
C THR A 181 19.42 -7.81 -2.96
N VAL A 182 19.80 -6.55 -3.18
CA VAL A 182 18.93 -5.59 -3.86
C VAL A 182 19.37 -5.43 -5.31
N ALA A 183 18.40 -5.55 -6.20
CA ALA A 183 18.54 -5.11 -7.58
C ALA A 183 17.68 -3.86 -7.83
N VAL A 184 18.18 -2.97 -8.69
CA VAL A 184 17.48 -1.77 -9.13
C VAL A 184 17.28 -1.86 -10.63
N ILE A 185 16.04 -1.77 -11.06
CA ILE A 185 15.68 -1.51 -12.45
C ILE A 185 15.45 0.00 -12.56
N GLY A 186 16.32 0.70 -13.27
CA GLY A 186 16.22 2.13 -13.49
C GLY A 186 15.95 2.47 -14.94
N LEU A 187 15.24 3.58 -15.17
CA LEU A 187 15.04 4.14 -16.51
C LEU A 187 16.25 5.00 -16.87
N ASP A 188 16.90 4.72 -18.00
CA ASP A 188 18.10 5.43 -18.42
C ASP A 188 17.70 6.69 -19.20
N ASP A 189 18.31 7.83 -18.85
CA ASP A 189 18.23 9.12 -19.54
C ASP A 189 16.92 9.93 -19.52
N LYS A 190 15.84 9.52 -18.81
CA LYS A 190 14.60 10.33 -18.75
C LYS A 190 14.06 10.63 -17.36
N ILE A 191 13.64 11.87 -17.17
CA ILE A 191 12.97 12.38 -15.97
C ILE A 191 11.46 12.30 -16.22
N ARG A 192 10.65 12.01 -15.19
CA ARG A 192 9.16 11.97 -15.24
C ARG A 192 8.51 13.05 -16.12
N THR A 193 9.11 14.25 -16.17
CA THR A 193 8.68 15.41 -16.97
C THR A 193 8.58 15.16 -18.48
N ASP A 194 9.24 14.11 -19.00
CA ASP A 194 9.23 13.75 -20.42
C ASP A 194 7.98 12.92 -20.81
N TYR A 195 7.17 12.54 -19.83
CA TYR A 195 5.96 11.75 -20.01
C TYR A 195 4.70 12.58 -19.74
N SER A 196 3.63 12.28 -20.50
CA SER A 196 2.29 12.69 -20.09
C SER A 196 1.91 11.93 -18.80
N ILE A 197 0.99 12.48 -17.99
CA ILE A 197 0.50 11.79 -16.78
C ILE A 197 0.01 10.38 -17.12
N LYS A 198 -0.75 10.25 -18.22
CA LYS A 198 -1.31 8.96 -18.67
C LYS A 198 -0.23 7.99 -19.16
N ASP A 199 0.78 8.48 -19.88
CA ASP A 199 1.88 7.65 -20.38
C ASP A 199 2.73 7.15 -19.21
N TRP A 200 2.91 7.97 -18.17
CA TRP A 200 3.63 7.60 -16.95
C TRP A 200 2.88 6.55 -16.13
N GLU A 201 1.57 6.73 -15.93
CA GLU A 201 0.73 5.73 -15.26
C GLU A 201 0.73 4.39 -15.99
N LEU A 202 0.69 4.41 -17.33
CA LEU A 202 0.76 3.20 -18.14
C LEU A 202 2.13 2.51 -18.03
N LEU A 203 3.21 3.28 -17.95
CA LEU A 203 4.56 2.78 -17.74
C LEU A 203 4.68 2.08 -16.38
N LEU A 204 4.26 2.73 -15.31
CA LEU A 204 4.29 2.16 -13.96
C LEU A 204 3.44 0.88 -13.88
N PHE A 205 2.27 0.87 -14.53
CA PHE A 205 1.41 -0.31 -14.61
C PHE A 205 2.07 -1.47 -15.37
N ALA A 206 2.78 -1.20 -16.47
CA ALA A 206 3.50 -2.24 -17.21
C ALA A 206 4.65 -2.84 -16.39
N LEU A 207 5.39 -2.01 -15.66
CA LEU A 207 6.45 -2.46 -14.74
C LEU A 207 5.88 -3.34 -13.62
N ASP A 208 4.83 -2.86 -12.95
CA ASP A 208 4.20 -3.57 -11.84
C ASP A 208 3.64 -4.94 -12.26
N ASN A 209 2.92 -5.01 -13.38
CA ASN A 209 2.41 -6.29 -13.88
C ASN A 209 3.53 -7.27 -14.24
N THR A 210 4.60 -6.79 -14.87
CA THR A 210 5.72 -7.66 -15.28
C THR A 210 6.41 -8.25 -14.05
N LEU A 211 6.62 -7.44 -13.02
CA LEU A 211 7.22 -7.89 -11.76
C LEU A 211 6.26 -8.79 -10.97
N THR A 212 4.96 -8.51 -10.94
CA THR A 212 3.96 -9.40 -10.34
C THR A 212 3.99 -10.79 -11.01
N GLU A 213 4.00 -10.82 -12.35
CA GLU A 213 3.89 -12.07 -13.11
C GLU A 213 5.16 -12.94 -13.02
N ILE A 214 6.34 -12.32 -13.09
CA ILE A 214 7.62 -13.05 -13.23
C ILE A 214 8.34 -13.15 -11.89
N TRP A 215 8.23 -12.15 -11.02
CA TRP A 215 8.97 -12.11 -9.76
C TRP A 215 8.18 -12.69 -8.59
N GLU A 216 6.97 -12.16 -8.35
CA GLU A 216 6.17 -12.56 -7.18
C GLU A 216 5.54 -13.94 -7.36
N ARG A 217 5.01 -14.25 -8.55
CA ARG A 217 4.32 -15.52 -8.80
C ARG A 217 5.24 -16.75 -8.71
N GLU A 218 6.51 -16.59 -9.08
CA GLU A 218 7.53 -17.64 -8.98
C GLU A 218 8.19 -17.70 -7.60
N GLY A 219 7.89 -16.74 -6.72
CA GLY A 219 8.37 -16.73 -5.33
C GLY A 219 9.82 -16.25 -5.15
N HIS A 220 10.36 -15.46 -6.09
CA HIS A 220 11.77 -15.02 -6.09
C HIS A 220 12.07 -13.87 -5.12
N GLY A 221 11.05 -13.30 -4.48
CA GLY A 221 11.20 -12.31 -3.43
C GLY A 221 10.15 -11.21 -3.50
N SER A 222 10.54 -10.01 -3.06
CA SER A 222 9.65 -8.85 -3.00
C SER A 222 10.17 -7.70 -3.82
N TYR A 223 9.28 -6.84 -4.33
CA TYR A 223 9.68 -5.65 -5.06
C TYR A 223 8.87 -4.42 -4.64
N PHE A 224 9.38 -3.26 -5.00
CA PHE A 224 8.77 -1.95 -4.80
C PHE A 224 9.02 -1.08 -6.03
N VAL A 225 7.97 -0.48 -6.58
CA VAL A 225 8.07 0.49 -7.69
C VAL A 225 7.88 1.90 -7.14
N GLU A 226 8.88 2.76 -7.34
CA GLU A 226 8.84 4.15 -6.92
C GLU A 226 8.10 5.00 -7.97
N ALA A 227 6.94 5.54 -7.58
CA ALA A 227 6.06 6.24 -8.52
C ALA A 227 6.65 7.55 -9.11
N ASP A 228 7.56 8.20 -8.38
CA ASP A 228 8.12 9.49 -8.80
C ASP A 228 9.26 9.34 -9.82
N SER A 229 10.08 8.30 -9.67
CA SER A 229 11.26 8.04 -10.52
C SER A 229 11.04 6.95 -11.57
N GLY A 230 10.09 6.04 -11.33
CA GLY A 230 9.93 4.83 -12.15
C GLY A 230 10.94 3.73 -11.83
N SER A 231 11.80 3.92 -10.82
CA SER A 231 12.75 2.90 -10.39
C SER A 231 12.03 1.74 -9.69
N CYS A 232 12.42 0.50 -10.00
CA CYS A 232 11.96 -0.69 -9.31
C CYS A 232 13.08 -1.26 -8.44
N TYR A 233 12.83 -1.38 -7.15
CA TYR A 233 13.72 -2.01 -6.18
C TYR A 233 13.25 -3.43 -5.92
N ILE A 234 14.13 -4.39 -6.12
CA ILE A 234 13.85 -5.81 -5.98
C ILE A 234 14.69 -6.36 -4.85
N LEU A 235 14.04 -6.87 -3.81
CA LEU A 235 14.64 -7.62 -2.72
C LEU A 235 14.66 -9.10 -3.10
N GLY A 236 15.83 -9.56 -3.52
CA GLY A 236 16.13 -10.95 -3.81
C GLY A 236 16.53 -11.74 -2.56
N GLN A 237 16.11 -13.00 -2.50
CA GLN A 237 16.53 -13.97 -1.50
C GLN A 237 17.49 -14.98 -2.14
N GLY A 238 18.76 -14.91 -1.79
CA GLY A 238 19.82 -15.75 -2.36
C GLY A 238 20.99 -14.95 -2.94
N GLU A 239 21.97 -15.68 -3.47
CA GLU A 239 23.20 -15.11 -4.04
C GLU A 239 22.98 -14.44 -5.40
N ASN A 240 23.86 -13.49 -5.72
CA ASN A 240 23.78 -12.64 -6.92
C ASN A 240 23.65 -13.41 -8.24
N GLU A 241 24.29 -14.58 -8.38
CA GLU A 241 24.27 -15.36 -9.63
C GLU A 241 22.85 -15.86 -9.96
N LYS A 242 22.15 -16.44 -8.99
CA LYS A 242 20.76 -16.90 -9.16
C LYS A 242 19.81 -15.73 -9.38
N LEU A 243 20.05 -14.61 -8.69
CA LEU A 243 19.24 -13.41 -8.86
C LEU A 243 19.37 -12.83 -10.28
N ALA A 244 20.59 -12.80 -10.81
CA ALA A 244 20.86 -12.31 -12.16
C ALA A 244 20.15 -13.15 -13.24
N GLU A 245 20.07 -14.48 -13.08
CA GLU A 245 19.31 -15.36 -13.98
C GLU A 245 17.82 -15.00 -14.02
N HIS A 246 17.18 -14.81 -12.87
CA HIS A 246 15.76 -14.42 -12.81
C HIS A 246 15.54 -13.00 -13.37
N LEU A 247 16.44 -12.07 -13.06
CA LEU A 247 16.38 -10.69 -13.59
C LEU A 247 16.57 -10.65 -15.12
N ALA A 248 17.29 -11.60 -15.70
CA ALA A 248 17.40 -11.71 -17.16
C ALA A 248 16.04 -12.03 -17.80
N SER A 249 15.20 -12.85 -17.18
CA SER A 249 13.83 -13.15 -17.63
C SER A 249 12.93 -11.90 -17.55
N VAL A 250 13.01 -11.17 -16.44
CA VAL A 250 12.31 -9.88 -16.26
C VAL A 250 12.72 -8.89 -17.36
N ARG A 251 14.02 -8.76 -17.62
CA ARG A 251 14.56 -7.90 -18.68
C ARG A 251 14.02 -8.28 -20.06
N GLU A 252 14.02 -9.56 -20.41
CA GLU A 252 13.53 -10.02 -21.72
C GLU A 252 12.05 -9.66 -21.93
N HIS A 253 11.22 -9.83 -20.90
CA HIS A 253 9.81 -9.44 -20.96
C HIS A 253 9.63 -7.94 -21.12
N LEU A 254 10.34 -7.13 -20.33
CA LEU A 254 10.28 -5.67 -20.43
C LEU A 254 10.76 -5.19 -21.80
N TYR A 255 11.70 -5.88 -22.43
CA TYR A 255 12.16 -5.59 -23.79
C TYR A 255 11.05 -5.71 -24.84
N ARG A 256 10.08 -6.62 -24.67
CA ARG A 256 8.93 -6.76 -25.57
C ARG A 256 8.03 -5.51 -25.55
N PHE A 257 8.07 -4.75 -24.45
CA PHE A 257 7.32 -3.52 -24.27
C PHE A 257 8.15 -2.26 -24.51
N ARG A 258 9.38 -2.35 -25.04
CA ARG A 258 10.24 -1.20 -25.38
C ARG A 258 9.58 -0.12 -26.26
N GLY A 259 8.54 -0.48 -27.03
CA GLY A 259 7.77 0.49 -27.81
C GLY A 259 6.91 1.43 -26.97
N LEU A 260 6.59 1.05 -25.72
CA LEU A 260 5.87 1.84 -24.73
C LEU A 260 6.83 2.70 -23.89
N PHE A 261 7.99 2.13 -23.54
CA PHE A 261 9.04 2.83 -22.80
C PHE A 261 9.78 3.74 -23.78
N LYS A 262 9.57 5.06 -23.72
CA LYS A 262 10.28 6.02 -24.58
C LYS A 262 11.78 6.14 -24.21
N THR A 263 12.34 5.15 -23.52
CA THR A 263 13.58 5.18 -22.74
C THR A 263 14.11 3.75 -22.59
N THR A 264 15.42 3.60 -22.45
CA THR A 264 16.04 2.30 -22.16
C THR A 264 16.02 2.03 -20.66
N MET A 265 16.31 0.79 -20.25
CA MET A 265 16.36 0.46 -18.84
C MET A 265 17.60 -0.35 -18.52
N SER A 266 18.22 -0.01 -17.39
CA SER A 266 19.36 -0.72 -16.83
C SER A 266 18.95 -1.47 -15.57
N ILE A 267 19.53 -2.64 -15.39
CA ILE A 267 19.38 -3.42 -14.16
C ILE A 267 20.73 -3.45 -13.46
N ALA A 268 20.76 -3.02 -12.21
CA ALA A 268 21.97 -3.04 -11.41
C ALA A 268 21.78 -3.84 -10.12
N LEU A 269 22.81 -4.58 -9.71
CA LEU A 269 22.80 -5.36 -8.48
C LEU A 269 23.84 -4.82 -7.49
N GLY A 270 23.45 -4.76 -6.22
CA GLY A 270 24.37 -4.60 -5.11
C GLY A 270 25.07 -5.89 -4.73
N GLU A 271 25.94 -5.82 -3.73
CA GLU A 271 26.52 -7.01 -3.10
C GLU A 271 25.49 -7.67 -2.17
N SER A 272 25.65 -8.97 -1.96
CA SER A 272 24.81 -9.74 -1.04
C SER A 272 25.07 -9.35 0.42
N ALA A 273 24.01 -9.11 1.18
CA ALA A 273 24.04 -8.95 2.62
C ALA A 273 23.59 -10.23 3.32
N SER A 274 24.29 -10.64 4.39
CA SER A 274 23.89 -11.80 5.22
C SER A 274 22.74 -11.47 6.18
N ARG A 275 22.39 -10.19 6.35
CA ARG A 275 21.31 -9.73 7.23
C ARG A 275 20.45 -8.69 6.53
N LEU A 276 19.13 -8.77 6.75
CA LEU A 276 18.17 -7.75 6.29
C LEU A 276 18.46 -6.36 6.85
N ALA A 277 19.08 -6.24 8.02
CA ALA A 277 19.43 -4.94 8.61
C ALA A 277 20.47 -4.16 7.77
N ASP A 278 21.24 -4.86 6.95
CA ASP A 278 22.33 -4.29 6.13
C ASP A 278 21.91 -4.14 4.65
N ILE A 279 20.67 -4.49 4.31
CA ILE A 279 20.21 -4.57 2.92
C ILE A 279 20.13 -3.21 2.22
N TRP A 280 20.01 -2.13 3.00
CA TRP A 280 20.08 -0.76 2.49
C TRP A 280 21.44 -0.44 1.85
N ILE A 281 22.53 -1.12 2.26
CA ILE A 281 23.87 -0.99 1.65
C ILE A 281 23.85 -1.58 0.25
N SER A 282 23.31 -2.80 0.10
CA SER A 282 23.12 -3.45 -1.20
C SER A 282 22.28 -2.57 -2.14
N ARG A 283 21.23 -1.93 -1.61
CA ARG A 283 20.41 -0.95 -2.35
C ARG A 283 21.22 0.27 -2.79
N GLU A 284 22.07 0.84 -1.94
CA GLU A 284 22.92 1.98 -2.28
C GLU A 284 23.94 1.62 -3.38
N GLN A 285 24.57 0.45 -3.28
CA GLN A 285 25.48 -0.07 -4.30
C GLN A 285 24.78 -0.28 -5.66
N ALA A 286 23.58 -0.86 -5.66
CA ALA A 286 22.78 -1.03 -6.86
C ALA A 286 22.40 0.32 -7.51
N ASP A 287 21.97 1.31 -6.73
CA ASP A 287 21.70 2.68 -7.20
C ASP A 287 22.94 3.32 -7.84
N ILE A 288 24.14 3.12 -7.26
CA ILE A 288 25.40 3.66 -7.80
C ILE A 288 25.74 2.98 -9.13
N ALA A 289 25.65 1.65 -9.18
CA ALA A 289 25.92 0.88 -10.39
C ALA A 289 24.94 1.25 -11.52
N GLN A 290 23.64 1.42 -11.21
CA GLN A 290 22.63 1.85 -12.19
C GLN A 290 22.91 3.26 -12.72
N ARG A 291 23.40 4.21 -11.91
CA ARG A 291 23.72 5.56 -12.43
C ARG A 291 24.96 5.59 -13.32
N ARG A 292 25.77 4.55 -13.28
CA ARG A 292 26.99 4.42 -14.09
C ARG A 292 26.74 3.70 -15.42
N THR A 293 25.55 3.10 -15.61
CA THR A 293 25.19 2.57 -16.92
C THR A 293 24.96 3.75 -17.87
N ASN A 294 25.82 3.88 -18.87
CA ASN A 294 25.72 4.92 -19.91
C ASN A 294 24.64 4.56 -20.94
N GLY A 295 23.45 4.13 -20.48
CA GLY A 295 22.40 3.57 -21.34
C GLY A 295 22.70 2.17 -21.88
N ASP A 296 23.71 1.49 -21.33
CA ASP A 296 23.97 0.09 -21.63
C ASP A 296 22.88 -0.78 -20.98
N GLU A 297 22.01 -1.38 -21.78
CA GLU A 297 20.89 -2.26 -21.37
C GLU A 297 21.35 -3.62 -20.80
N GLU A 298 22.47 -3.62 -20.09
CA GLU A 298 23.09 -4.79 -19.47
C GLU A 298 22.73 -4.90 -17.99
N ILE A 299 22.87 -6.13 -17.48
CA ILE A 299 22.80 -6.38 -16.04
C ILE A 299 24.18 -6.05 -15.48
N VAL A 300 24.26 -5.00 -14.67
CA VAL A 300 25.53 -4.51 -14.13
C VAL A 300 25.65 -4.83 -12.65
N HIS A 301 26.77 -5.44 -12.28
CA HIS A 301 27.10 -5.68 -10.89
C HIS A 301 27.91 -4.51 -10.35
N TYR A 302 27.66 -4.10 -9.11
CA TYR A 302 28.56 -3.20 -8.43
C TYR A 302 29.95 -3.85 -8.29
N VAL A 303 31.00 -3.14 -8.69
CA VAL A 303 32.40 -3.54 -8.52
C VAL A 303 33.07 -2.50 -7.62
N PHE A 304 33.61 -2.95 -6.48
CA PHE A 304 34.39 -2.10 -5.59
C PHE A 304 35.76 -1.81 -6.20
N GLU A 305 35.98 -0.59 -6.69
CA GLU A 305 37.30 -0.15 -7.18
C GLU A 305 38.21 0.23 -6.00
N GLY A 306 39.01 -0.73 -5.54
CA GLY A 306 40.18 -0.48 -4.70
C GLY A 306 41.44 -0.33 -5.56
N ASP A 307 42.27 0.66 -5.25
CA ASP A 307 43.61 0.97 -5.79
C ASP A 307 43.75 1.61 -7.18
N SER A 308 43.98 2.93 -7.16
CA SER A 308 44.91 3.59 -8.09
C SER A 308 45.70 4.69 -7.36
N ILE A 309 46.70 4.25 -6.59
CA ILE A 309 47.90 5.06 -6.26
C ILE A 309 49.05 4.45 -7.05
N GLY A 310 49.40 5.09 -8.17
CA GLY A 310 50.65 4.88 -8.88
C GLY A 310 51.64 5.99 -8.50
N GLU A 311 52.76 5.57 -7.92
CA GLU A 311 53.96 6.27 -7.46
C GLU A 311 54.25 7.68 -8.00
N GLY A 312 54.55 8.61 -7.06
CA GLY A 312 55.53 9.68 -7.29
C GLY A 312 55.12 11.10 -6.86
N ASP A 313 55.03 11.40 -5.56
CA ASP A 313 55.84 12.45 -4.92
C ASP A 313 55.70 12.40 -3.39
N GLU A 314 56.83 12.36 -2.71
CA GLU A 314 57.04 12.00 -1.31
C GLU A 314 56.79 13.19 -0.35
N SER A 315 55.73 13.97 -0.60
CA SER A 315 55.43 15.22 0.13
C SER A 315 54.04 15.28 0.77
N ALA A 316 53.19 14.27 0.65
CA ALA A 316 51.83 14.29 1.20
C ALA A 316 51.42 12.96 1.86
N VAL A 317 52.32 12.37 2.66
CA VAL A 317 51.98 11.23 3.53
C VAL A 317 52.28 11.59 4.98
N LYS A 318 51.45 12.46 5.53
CA LYS A 318 51.09 12.44 6.94
C LYS A 318 49.57 12.60 7.00
N GLU A 319 48.92 11.67 7.69
CA GLU A 319 47.47 11.58 7.95
C GLU A 319 46.64 10.79 6.94
N ALA A 320 47.01 9.52 6.75
CA ALA A 320 46.03 8.46 6.54
C ALA A 320 46.56 7.14 7.15
N VAL A 321 45.66 6.41 7.80
CA VAL A 321 45.79 5.09 8.44
C VAL A 321 46.20 5.08 9.93
N VAL A 322 45.18 5.24 10.78
CA VAL A 322 44.85 4.35 11.92
C VAL A 322 43.32 4.47 12.08
N GLY A 323 42.46 3.46 12.15
CA GLY A 323 42.54 2.00 12.15
C GLY A 323 41.10 1.47 12.17
N THR A 324 40.91 0.22 11.74
CA THR A 324 39.70 -0.58 11.92
C THR A 324 39.49 -0.91 13.40
N GLU A 325 38.27 -0.76 13.95
CA GLU A 325 37.71 -1.60 15.04
C GLU A 325 36.26 -1.19 15.43
N SER A 326 35.36 -2.19 15.44
CA SER A 326 34.24 -2.37 16.40
C SER A 326 33.12 -1.32 16.50
N GLY A 327 31.96 -1.57 15.87
CA GLY A 327 30.78 -0.66 15.92
C GLY A 327 31.08 0.69 15.27
N PRO A 328 30.19 1.70 15.24
CA PRO A 328 30.70 3.04 14.96
C PRO A 328 31.66 3.38 16.12
N PRO A 329 32.89 3.80 15.79
CA PRO A 329 33.28 5.13 16.20
C PRO A 329 33.96 5.83 15.03
N GLY A 330 33.17 6.45 14.16
CA GLY A 330 33.64 7.69 13.58
C GLY A 330 33.82 8.65 14.75
N ASP A 331 35.06 8.99 15.09
CA ASP A 331 35.44 9.96 16.12
C ASP A 331 34.33 11.02 16.31
N SER A 332 33.83 11.16 17.55
CA SER A 332 32.76 12.11 17.89
C SER A 332 33.09 13.51 17.36
N GLU A 333 34.38 13.83 17.27
CA GLU A 333 34.86 15.08 16.72
C GLU A 333 34.77 15.14 15.19
N THR A 334 35.09 14.07 14.45
CA THR A 334 34.85 13.97 13.00
C THR A 334 33.35 14.08 12.65
N SER A 335 32.51 13.36 13.38
CA SER A 335 31.05 13.44 13.26
C SER A 335 30.52 14.88 13.52
N ARG A 336 31.03 15.53 14.56
CA ARG A 336 30.72 16.94 14.85
C ARG A 336 31.24 17.89 13.77
N ARG A 337 32.44 17.67 13.21
CA ARG A 337 33.02 18.49 12.13
C ARG A 337 32.17 18.44 10.86
N ILE A 338 31.66 17.28 10.49
CA ILE A 338 30.76 17.12 9.33
C ILE A 338 29.45 17.90 9.56
N VAL A 339 28.86 17.79 10.75
CA VAL A 339 27.63 18.52 11.09
C VAL A 339 27.88 20.03 11.17
N GLU A 340 29.00 20.48 11.73
CA GLU A 340 29.33 21.91 11.77
C GLU A 340 29.63 22.48 10.37
N ALA A 341 30.25 21.71 9.49
CA ALA A 341 30.42 22.09 8.09
C ALA A 341 29.05 22.19 7.36
N ALA A 342 28.13 21.25 7.62
CA ALA A 342 26.78 21.27 7.07
C ALA A 342 25.96 22.46 7.60
N LYS A 343 26.02 22.74 8.91
CA LYS A 343 25.39 23.91 9.52
C LYS A 343 25.94 25.22 8.94
N SER A 344 27.25 25.30 8.76
CA SER A 344 27.90 26.46 8.14
C SER A 344 27.41 26.68 6.71
N TYR A 345 27.31 25.62 5.92
CA TYR A 345 26.78 25.70 4.56
C TYR A 345 25.31 26.15 4.53
N VAL A 346 24.47 25.60 5.41
CA VAL A 346 23.06 25.99 5.55
C VAL A 346 22.94 27.46 5.93
N ARG A 347 23.74 27.97 6.88
CA ARG A 347 23.73 29.38 7.28
C ARG A 347 24.13 30.33 6.16
N VAL A 348 24.98 29.92 5.23
CA VAL A 348 25.37 30.76 4.08
C VAL A 348 24.28 30.76 3.02
N HIS A 349 23.64 29.61 2.76
CA HIS A 349 22.72 29.42 1.65
C HIS A 349 21.24 29.35 2.08
N PHE A 350 20.89 29.79 3.29
CA PHE A 350 19.53 29.65 3.84
C PHE A 350 18.43 30.32 2.98
N ARG A 351 18.80 31.31 2.16
CA ARG A 351 17.87 32.02 1.26
C ARG A 351 17.52 31.22 0.01
N GLU A 352 18.26 30.17 -0.29
CA GLU A 352 18.13 29.35 -1.51
C GLU A 352 17.29 28.08 -1.24
N PRO A 353 16.72 27.44 -2.27
CA PRO A 353 16.07 26.14 -2.16
C PRO A 353 17.10 25.01 -2.02
N ILE A 354 17.82 24.97 -0.90
CA ILE A 354 18.83 23.94 -0.62
C ILE A 354 18.19 22.63 -0.14
N SER A 355 18.67 21.52 -0.69
CA SER A 355 18.28 20.15 -0.34
C SER A 355 19.35 19.47 0.50
N LEU A 356 18.94 18.46 1.28
CA LEU A 356 19.88 17.63 2.04
C LEU A 356 20.97 17.01 1.17
N LYS A 357 20.61 16.61 -0.06
CA LYS A 357 21.53 16.05 -1.05
C LYS A 357 22.66 17.02 -1.41
N GLN A 358 22.33 18.30 -1.63
CA GLN A 358 23.33 19.33 -1.94
C GLN A 358 24.26 19.59 -0.75
N ILE A 359 23.72 19.61 0.47
CA ILE A 359 24.52 19.81 1.68
C ILE A 359 25.48 18.62 1.87
N ALA A 360 24.97 17.41 1.70
CA ALA A 360 25.72 16.17 1.86
C ALA A 360 26.87 16.06 0.84
N GLN A 361 26.62 16.38 -0.44
CA GLN A 361 27.66 16.48 -1.46
C GLN A 361 28.76 17.48 -1.08
N ARG A 362 28.40 18.62 -0.46
CA ARG A 362 29.37 19.64 -0.08
C ARG A 362 30.26 19.23 1.09
N VAL A 363 29.72 18.43 2.01
CA VAL A 363 30.44 17.88 3.17
C VAL A 363 30.98 16.47 2.92
N HIS A 364 30.96 16.01 1.65
CA HIS A 364 31.49 14.74 1.18
C HIS A 364 30.93 13.51 1.91
N VAL A 365 29.63 13.56 2.23
CA VAL A 365 28.89 12.41 2.78
C VAL A 365 27.59 12.18 2.00
N ASN A 366 27.00 11.00 2.14
CA ASN A 366 25.68 10.76 1.54
C ASN A 366 24.57 11.47 2.36
N SER A 367 23.43 11.75 1.72
CA SER A 367 22.35 12.52 2.35
C SER A 367 21.65 11.79 3.50
N ALA A 368 21.64 10.46 3.49
CA ALA A 368 21.03 9.65 4.54
C ALA A 368 21.89 9.70 5.83
N TYR A 369 23.20 9.50 5.69
CA TYR A 369 24.18 9.65 6.75
C TYR A 369 24.19 11.06 7.31
N LEU A 370 24.16 12.09 6.45
CA LEU A 370 24.02 13.46 6.93
C LEU A 370 22.70 13.66 7.68
N SER A 371 21.58 13.11 7.21
CA SER A 371 20.28 13.21 7.92
C SER A 371 20.36 12.66 9.34
N TYR A 372 20.96 11.47 9.46
CA TYR A 372 21.14 10.77 10.72
C TYR A 372 22.09 11.55 11.64
N LEU A 373 23.28 11.89 11.13
CA LEU A 373 24.33 12.58 11.88
C LEU A 373 23.86 13.96 12.36
N PHE A 374 23.12 14.69 11.52
CA PHE A 374 22.56 15.99 11.88
C PHE A 374 21.59 15.84 13.06
N LYS A 375 20.69 14.84 13.02
CA LYS A 375 19.74 14.59 14.11
C LYS A 375 20.41 14.08 15.39
N GLU A 376 21.39 13.20 15.26
CA GLU A 376 22.12 12.64 16.40
C GLU A 376 22.96 13.71 17.12
N VAL A 377 23.64 14.57 16.37
CA VAL A 377 24.54 15.60 16.94
C VAL A 377 23.76 16.83 17.41
N THR A 378 22.73 17.26 16.69
CA THR A 378 22.00 18.52 17.00
C THR A 378 20.69 18.32 17.75
N GLY A 379 20.15 17.09 17.76
CA GLY A 379 18.81 16.80 18.28
C GLY A 379 17.66 17.20 17.34
N GLU A 380 17.96 17.82 16.19
CA GLU A 380 16.98 18.29 15.21
C GLU A 380 17.35 17.89 13.78
N ASN A 381 16.37 17.90 12.86
CA ASN A 381 16.65 17.64 11.46
C ASN A 381 17.13 18.91 10.73
N TYR A 382 17.79 18.75 9.58
CA TYR A 382 18.33 19.89 8.83
C TYR A 382 17.26 20.89 8.35
N LEU A 383 16.02 20.44 8.12
CA LEU A 383 14.88 21.28 7.72
C LEU A 383 14.43 22.18 8.88
N GLN A 384 14.44 21.67 10.11
CA GLN A 384 14.20 22.42 11.34
C GLN A 384 15.29 23.48 11.54
N TYR A 385 16.56 23.09 11.38
CA TYR A 385 17.68 24.02 11.46
C TYR A 385 17.65 25.12 10.37
N LEU A 386 17.34 24.76 9.12
CA LEU A 386 17.14 25.72 8.03
C LEU A 386 15.98 26.68 8.34
N THR A 387 14.87 26.15 8.86
CA THR A 387 13.71 26.96 9.26
C THR A 387 14.10 27.96 10.35
N ALA A 388 14.87 27.53 11.36
CA ALA A 388 15.37 28.41 12.42
C ALA A 388 16.25 29.53 11.85
N CYS A 389 17.22 29.21 10.97
CA CYS A 389 18.08 30.22 10.33
C CYS A 389 17.27 31.27 9.54
N ARG A 390 16.25 30.83 8.79
CA ARG A 390 15.37 31.74 8.03
C ARG A 390 14.56 32.67 8.94
N LEU A 391 14.08 32.16 10.07
CA LEU A 391 13.27 32.93 11.01
C LEU A 391 14.12 33.90 11.85
N GLU A 392 15.34 33.52 12.24
CA GLU A 392 16.30 34.42 12.88
C GLU A 392 16.52 35.68 12.02
N GLU A 393 16.83 35.50 10.72
CA GLU A 393 16.99 36.63 9.81
C GLU A 393 15.68 37.41 9.59
N ALA A 394 14.53 36.71 9.54
CA ALA A 394 13.23 37.37 9.41
C ALA A 394 12.96 38.31 10.59
N THR A 395 13.27 37.91 11.82
CA THR A 395 13.10 38.78 13.00
C THR A 395 13.98 40.03 12.92
N ARG A 396 15.19 39.94 12.34
CA ARG A 396 16.07 41.09 12.09
C ARG A 396 15.48 42.04 11.05
N LEU A 397 15.01 41.51 9.93
CA LEU A 397 14.42 42.30 8.84
C LEU A 397 13.07 42.92 9.22
N LEU A 398 12.29 42.28 10.09
CA LEU A 398 11.00 42.81 10.54
C LEU A 398 11.11 44.06 11.40
N LYS A 399 12.29 44.37 11.96
CA LYS A 399 12.57 45.60 12.71
C LYS A 399 12.70 46.83 11.83
N ASP A 400 12.94 46.64 10.52
CA ASP A 400 12.96 47.73 9.55
C ASP A 400 11.53 48.01 9.04
N PRO A 401 10.93 49.16 9.37
CA PRO A 401 9.56 49.49 8.97
C PRO A 401 9.43 49.78 7.47
N SER A 402 10.52 49.99 6.74
CA SER A 402 10.50 50.23 5.29
C SER A 402 10.21 48.97 4.47
N LEU A 403 10.42 47.78 5.06
CA LEU A 403 10.25 46.51 4.36
C LEU A 403 8.82 45.99 4.49
N LYS A 404 8.20 45.59 3.38
CA LYS A 404 6.88 44.93 3.44
C LYS A 404 7.03 43.47 3.86
N ILE A 405 6.01 42.91 4.53
CA ILE A 405 6.07 41.54 5.08
C ILE A 405 6.33 40.48 3.99
N TYR A 406 5.79 40.67 2.78
CA TYR A 406 6.07 39.76 1.67
C TYR A 406 7.52 39.87 1.16
N GLU A 407 8.14 41.06 1.21
CA GLU A 407 9.54 41.25 0.82
C GLU A 407 10.49 40.61 1.85
N VAL A 408 10.12 40.66 3.12
CA VAL A 408 10.83 39.92 4.18
C VAL A 408 10.75 38.42 3.94
N SER A 409 9.56 37.89 3.62
CA SER A 409 9.36 36.48 3.27
C SER A 409 10.25 36.04 2.11
N GLU A 410 10.30 36.82 1.03
CA GLU A 410 11.11 36.51 -0.14
C GLU A 410 12.61 36.53 0.18
N ARG A 411 13.08 37.55 0.93
CA ARG A 411 14.49 37.69 1.30
C ARG A 411 15.01 36.63 2.26
N VAL A 412 14.13 35.93 2.97
CA VAL A 412 14.49 34.80 3.84
C VAL A 412 14.22 33.45 3.17
N GLY A 413 13.92 33.41 1.87
CA GLY A 413 13.84 32.16 1.09
C GLY A 413 12.47 31.50 1.07
N TYR A 414 11.38 32.22 1.38
CA TYR A 414 10.01 31.72 1.22
C TYR A 414 9.34 32.36 0.00
N GLN A 415 8.92 31.51 -0.95
CA GLN A 415 8.17 31.93 -2.14
C GLN A 415 6.73 32.37 -1.84
N ASN A 416 6.16 31.93 -0.71
CA ASN A 416 4.79 32.23 -0.32
C ASN A 416 4.73 32.91 1.05
N ALA A 417 4.31 34.18 1.08
CA ALA A 417 4.19 35.00 2.28
C ALA A 417 3.15 34.50 3.30
N GLN A 418 2.11 33.80 2.85
CA GLN A 418 1.12 33.17 3.74
C GLN A 418 1.74 31.99 4.49
N HIS A 419 2.47 31.13 3.77
CA HIS A 419 3.18 30.00 4.38
C HIS A 419 4.24 30.49 5.38
N PHE A 420 5.02 31.51 5.02
CA PHE A 420 5.96 32.18 5.93
C PHE A 420 5.25 32.69 7.20
N SER A 421 4.10 33.35 7.07
CA SER A 421 3.37 33.91 8.22
C SER A 421 2.87 32.83 9.19
N ILE A 422 2.45 31.68 8.68
CA ILE A 422 2.03 30.52 9.49
C ILE A 422 3.23 29.94 10.26
N ILE A 423 4.35 29.73 9.58
CA ILE A 423 5.58 29.18 10.18
C ILE A 423 6.16 30.16 11.22
N PHE A 424 6.19 31.46 10.91
CA PHE A 424 6.66 32.50 11.83
C PHE A 424 5.79 32.57 13.10
N LYS A 425 4.47 32.50 12.96
CA LYS A 425 3.54 32.49 14.11
C LYS A 425 3.73 31.24 14.97
N ARG A 426 3.89 30.07 14.35
CA ARG A 426 4.12 28.82 15.08
C ARG A 426 5.41 28.85 15.90
N TYR A 427 6.46 29.46 15.36
CA TYR A 427 7.77 29.52 16.01
C TYR A 427 7.86 30.62 17.08
N ASN A 428 7.39 31.84 16.77
CA ASN A 428 7.52 33.00 17.65
C ASN A 428 6.27 33.29 18.52
N GLN A 429 5.21 32.49 18.39
CA GLN A 429 3.90 32.66 19.05
C GLN A 429 3.16 33.97 18.71
N VAL A 430 3.69 34.76 17.76
CA VAL A 430 3.10 36.02 17.27
C VAL A 430 3.26 36.10 15.76
N THR A 431 2.34 36.78 15.09
CA THR A 431 2.44 37.00 13.64
C THR A 431 3.60 37.96 13.29
N PRO A 432 4.13 37.92 12.05
CA PRO A 432 5.15 38.88 11.59
C PRO A 432 4.76 40.35 11.80
N LEU A 433 3.46 40.68 11.61
CA LEU A 433 2.93 42.02 11.79
C LEU A 433 2.89 42.43 13.27
N GLU A 434 2.42 41.54 14.15
CA GLU A 434 2.43 41.77 15.60
C GLU A 434 3.85 41.90 16.14
N TYR A 435 4.79 41.08 15.66
CA TYR A 435 6.21 41.16 16.02
C TYR A 435 6.82 42.52 15.65
N ARG A 436 6.55 42.99 14.42
CA ARG A 436 6.97 44.32 13.96
C ARG A 436 6.38 45.43 14.82
N ASN A 437 5.07 45.42 15.06
CA ASN A 437 4.41 46.48 15.81
C ASN A 437 4.94 46.58 17.25
N LYS A 438 5.26 45.43 17.88
CA LYS A 438 5.90 45.41 19.20
C LYS A 438 7.29 46.04 19.19
N HIS A 439 8.13 45.76 18.20
CA HIS A 439 9.51 46.26 18.15
C HIS A 439 9.66 47.68 17.63
N VAL A 440 8.77 48.13 16.73
CA VAL A 440 8.73 49.53 16.29
C VAL A 440 8.32 50.44 17.46
N THR A 441 7.36 50.03 18.28
CA THR A 441 6.91 50.81 19.45
C THR A 441 7.99 50.96 20.53
N VAL A 442 8.83 49.94 20.75
CA VAL A 442 9.93 49.97 21.74
C VAL A 442 11.08 50.89 21.31
N ASN A 443 11.45 50.89 20.02
CA ASN A 443 12.51 51.77 19.51
C ASN A 443 12.15 53.27 19.55
N PHE A 444 10.85 53.62 19.51
CA PHE A 444 10.40 55.01 19.68
C PHE A 444 10.55 55.49 21.14
N ILE A 445 10.41 54.60 22.13
CA ILE A 445 10.51 54.95 23.56
C ILE A 445 11.98 55.11 24.00
N GLU A 446 12.91 54.29 23.48
CA GLU A 446 14.35 54.40 23.81
C GLU A 446 15.07 55.54 23.06
N GLY A 447 14.57 55.92 21.88
CA GLY A 447 15.10 57.06 21.11
C GLY A 447 14.81 58.43 21.74
N GLU A 448 13.68 58.57 22.44
CA GLU A 448 13.36 59.80 23.20
C GLU A 448 14.14 59.91 24.53
N ALA A 449 14.56 58.79 25.12
CA ALA A 449 15.33 58.77 26.37
C ALA A 449 16.84 59.07 26.21
N ASN A 450 17.39 58.96 25.00
CA ASN A 450 18.79 59.29 24.69
C ASN A 450 18.99 60.71 24.12
N HIS A 451 17.89 61.46 23.92
CA HIS A 451 17.89 62.86 23.48
C HIS A 451 17.29 63.84 24.52
N ALA A 452 16.96 63.34 25.71
CA ALA A 452 16.69 64.13 26.91
C ALA A 452 17.91 64.07 27.85
#